data_AF-A0A813P8A0-F1
#
_entry.id   AF-A0A813P8A0-F1
#
_cell.length_a   1.000
_cell.length_b   1.000
_cell.length_c   1.000
_cell.angle_alpha   90.00
_cell.angle_beta   90.00
_cell.angle_gamma   90.00
#
_symmetry.space_group_name_H-M   'P 1'
#
loop_
_entity.id
_entity.type
_entity.pdbx_description
1 polymer ?
#
loop_
_entity_poly.entity_id
_entity_poly.type
_entity_poly.pdbx_seq_one_letter_code
_entity_poly.pdbx_strand_id
1 'polypeptide(L)'
;MRLLNASHTAMASLGFLMGYTYIHEIISDQYIKVYIKRLMDQEITPTLPPVPGINFENYKQTLIERFSNPHIKDNALRICMDGASKFPKFIVPTIMEQFKRGNNPHYCALAIGAWIRYLGGYDEQNKPIILQDVVANEHKLDKLASKTILDVKQILNVQQVFGVIGQHQQFTDAVERVVKLMYEIGSKETLKYWINEDVINKQ
;
A
#
# COMPACT_ATOMS: atom_id res chain seq x y z
N MET A 1 4.24 -14.64 7.71
CA MET A 1 5.09 -13.63 7.04
C MET A 1 4.30 -12.67 6.16
N ARG A 2 3.44 -13.14 5.24
CA ARG A 2 2.68 -12.24 4.33
C ARG A 2 1.82 -11.20 5.06
N LEU A 3 0.99 -11.60 6.04
CA LEU A 3 0.17 -10.65 6.83
C LEU A 3 0.99 -9.51 7.48
N LEU A 4 2.07 -9.84 8.20
CA LEU A 4 2.92 -8.84 8.83
C LEU A 4 3.52 -7.89 7.78
N ASN A 5 4.23 -8.43 6.80
CA ASN A 5 5.04 -7.63 5.89
C ASN A 5 4.18 -6.84 4.89
N ALA A 6 3.06 -7.41 4.44
CA ALA A 6 2.11 -6.74 3.56
C ALA A 6 1.45 -5.56 4.27
N SER A 7 0.88 -5.77 5.47
CA SER A 7 0.26 -4.70 6.25
C SER A 7 1.26 -3.58 6.59
N HIS A 8 2.50 -3.95 6.95
CA HIS A 8 3.54 -2.99 7.27
C HIS A 8 3.94 -2.13 6.05
N THR A 9 4.13 -2.79 4.89
CA THR A 9 4.45 -2.10 3.63
C THR A 9 3.30 -1.21 3.18
N ALA A 10 2.05 -1.69 3.29
CA ALA A 10 0.86 -0.99 2.84
C ALA A 10 0.60 0.30 3.64
N MET A 11 0.76 0.29 4.96
CA MET A 11 0.52 1.49 5.78
C MET A 11 1.66 2.50 5.73
N ALA A 12 2.90 2.07 5.45
CA ALA A 12 4.07 2.93 5.62
C ALA A 12 4.06 4.15 4.69
N SER A 13 3.89 3.95 3.38
CA SER A 13 3.87 5.06 2.42
C SER A 13 2.67 5.98 2.63
N LEU A 14 1.50 5.39 2.91
CA LEU A 14 0.28 6.15 3.20
C LEU A 14 0.43 7.00 4.47
N GLY A 15 0.89 6.40 5.56
CA GLY A 15 1.07 7.08 6.84
C GLY A 15 2.18 8.14 6.80
N PHE A 16 3.26 7.88 6.08
CA PHE A 16 4.31 8.87 5.82
C PHE A 16 3.76 10.09 5.08
N LEU A 17 2.99 9.90 4.01
CA LEU A 17 2.37 10.99 3.25
C LEU A 17 1.37 11.80 4.11
N MET A 18 0.68 11.15 5.04
CA MET A 18 -0.20 11.79 6.03
C MET A 18 0.57 12.56 7.13
N GLY A 19 1.91 12.54 7.12
CA GLY A 19 2.76 13.29 8.04
C GLY A 19 3.15 12.55 9.32
N TYR A 20 2.88 11.25 9.43
CA TYR A 20 3.31 10.45 10.58
C TYR A 20 4.77 10.01 10.44
N THR A 21 5.48 9.94 11.57
CA THR A 21 6.91 9.57 11.59
C THR A 21 7.09 8.09 11.94
N TYR A 22 6.28 7.56 12.85
CA TYR A 22 6.44 6.22 13.37
C TYR A 22 5.21 5.33 13.13
N ILE A 23 5.44 4.03 13.01
CA ILE A 23 4.40 3.03 12.75
C ILE A 23 3.31 3.00 13.82
N HIS A 24 3.67 3.22 15.09
CA HIS A 24 2.70 3.28 16.18
C HIS A 24 1.76 4.49 16.08
N GLU A 25 2.23 5.61 15.52
CA GLU A 25 1.39 6.78 15.23
C GLU A 25 0.44 6.47 14.07
N ILE A 26 0.98 5.87 13.00
CA ILE A 26 0.26 5.45 11.79
C ILE A 26 -0.92 4.53 12.15
N ILE A 27 -0.67 3.46 12.91
CA ILE A 27 -1.71 2.48 13.25
C ILE A 27 -2.71 3.01 14.29
N SER A 28 -2.41 4.13 14.95
CA SER A 28 -3.32 4.81 15.87
C SER A 28 -4.35 5.66 15.13
N ASP A 29 -4.14 6.02 13.86
CA ASP A 29 -5.18 6.65 13.04
C ASP A 29 -6.32 5.65 12.78
N GLN A 30 -7.55 6.07 13.10
CA GLN A 30 -8.73 5.21 13.02
C GLN A 30 -8.99 4.69 11.59
N TYR A 31 -8.73 5.48 10.56
CA TYR A 31 -8.96 5.07 9.18
C TYR A 31 -7.87 4.12 8.70
N ILE A 32 -6.61 4.33 9.11
CA ILE A 32 -5.54 3.36 8.82
C ILE A 32 -5.81 2.05 9.53
N LYS A 33 -6.26 2.07 10.78
CA LYS A 33 -6.62 0.85 11.51
C LYS A 33 -7.73 0.05 10.80
N VAL A 34 -8.76 0.74 10.31
CA VAL A 34 -9.82 0.13 9.50
C VAL A 34 -9.26 -0.43 8.19
N TYR A 35 -8.47 0.37 7.47
CA TYR A 35 -7.83 -0.05 6.22
C TYR A 35 -7.01 -1.33 6.41
N ILE A 36 -6.11 -1.37 7.39
CA ILE A 36 -5.23 -2.51 7.63
C ILE A 36 -6.01 -3.74 8.10
N LYS A 37 -7.04 -3.57 8.93
CA LYS A 37 -7.93 -4.68 9.28
C LYS A 37 -8.61 -5.25 8.03
N ARG A 38 -9.19 -4.41 7.17
CA ARG A 38 -9.89 -4.87 5.96
C ARG A 38 -8.94 -5.48 4.93
N LEU A 39 -7.76 -4.91 4.72
CA LEU A 39 -6.71 -5.50 3.89
C LEU A 39 -6.35 -6.91 4.37
N MET A 40 -6.12 -7.09 5.67
CA MET A 40 -5.81 -8.40 6.24
C MET A 40 -6.98 -9.38 6.08
N ASP A 41 -8.20 -8.95 6.42
CA ASP A 41 -9.38 -9.82 6.45
C ASP A 41 -9.85 -10.23 5.06
N GLN A 42 -9.89 -9.28 4.12
CA GLN A 42 -10.60 -9.45 2.85
C GLN A 42 -9.68 -9.79 1.68
N GLU A 43 -8.40 -9.41 1.75
CA GLU A 43 -7.47 -9.59 0.63
C GLU A 43 -6.32 -10.50 0.97
N ILE A 44 -5.70 -10.36 2.14
CA ILE A 44 -4.54 -11.18 2.47
C ILE A 44 -4.98 -12.56 2.95
N THR A 45 -5.75 -12.66 4.03
CA THR A 45 -6.11 -13.93 4.68
C THR A 45 -6.73 -14.95 3.71
N PRO A 46 -7.68 -14.58 2.82
CA PRO A 46 -8.27 -15.54 1.89
C PRO A 46 -7.21 -16.20 1.00
N THR A 47 -6.14 -15.48 0.65
CA THR A 47 -5.06 -15.96 -0.24
C THR A 47 -4.03 -16.86 0.45
N LEU A 48 -4.15 -17.07 1.75
CA LEU A 48 -3.20 -17.87 2.52
C LEU A 48 -3.65 -19.33 2.58
N PRO A 49 -2.73 -20.30 2.38
CA PRO A 49 -3.01 -21.66 2.76
C PRO A 49 -3.20 -21.75 4.28
N PRO A 50 -3.99 -22.72 4.78
CA PRO A 50 -4.08 -22.99 6.21
C PRO A 50 -2.69 -23.34 6.75
N VAL A 51 -2.38 -22.85 7.96
CA VAL A 51 -1.12 -23.17 8.65
C VAL A 51 -1.47 -23.93 9.93
N PRO A 52 -1.05 -25.20 10.08
CA PRO A 52 -1.35 -25.99 11.27
C PRO A 52 -0.97 -25.27 12.56
N GLY A 53 -1.90 -25.24 13.53
CA GLY A 53 -1.70 -24.60 14.84
C GLY A 53 -1.78 -23.06 14.84
N ILE A 54 -2.04 -22.41 13.71
CA ILE A 54 -2.16 -20.95 13.64
C ILE A 54 -3.62 -20.54 13.41
N ASN A 55 -4.15 -19.76 14.36
CA ASN A 55 -5.40 -19.03 14.17
C ASN A 55 -5.09 -17.65 13.58
N PHE A 56 -5.55 -17.38 12.35
CA PHE A 56 -5.27 -16.11 11.68
C PHE A 56 -5.96 -14.90 12.30
N GLU A 57 -7.13 -15.06 12.94
CA GLU A 57 -7.78 -13.96 13.66
C GLU A 57 -6.92 -13.51 14.84
N ASN A 58 -6.50 -14.45 15.67
CA ASN A 58 -5.60 -14.17 16.79
C ASN A 58 -4.30 -13.57 16.29
N TYR A 59 -3.71 -14.14 15.22
CA TYR A 59 -2.46 -13.62 14.67
C TYR A 59 -2.61 -12.18 14.19
N LYS A 60 -3.66 -11.82 13.45
CA LYS A 60 -3.92 -10.43 13.02
C LYS A 60 -4.02 -9.47 14.20
N GLN A 61 -4.66 -9.90 15.30
CA GLN A 61 -4.76 -9.08 16.51
C GLN A 61 -3.39 -8.82 17.14
N THR A 62 -2.53 -9.85 17.23
CA THR A 62 -1.14 -9.68 17.69
C THR A 62 -0.34 -8.74 16.80
N LEU A 63 -0.63 -8.69 15.48
CA LEU A 63 0.06 -7.76 14.57
C LEU A 63 -0.32 -6.32 14.88
N ILE A 64 -1.60 -6.03 15.11
CA ILE A 64 -2.05 -4.68 15.48
C ILE A 64 -1.42 -4.25 16.81
N GLU A 65 -1.37 -5.14 17.81
CA GLU A 65 -0.71 -4.86 19.10
C GLU A 65 0.77 -4.54 18.91
N ARG A 66 1.48 -5.34 18.10
CA ARG A 66 2.90 -5.13 17.81
C ARG A 66 3.17 -3.80 17.09
N PHE A 67 2.36 -3.46 16.09
CA PHE A 67 2.47 -2.18 15.40
C PHE A 67 2.17 -1.00 16.33
N SER A 68 1.31 -1.19 17.32
CA SER A 68 0.91 -0.16 18.28
C SER A 68 1.96 0.09 19.38
N ASN A 69 3.08 -0.65 19.41
CA ASN A 69 4.08 -0.51 20.47
C ASN A 69 4.97 0.75 20.26
N PRO A 70 4.85 1.79 21.10
CA PRO A 70 5.60 3.03 20.93
C PRO A 70 7.09 2.88 21.25
N HIS A 71 7.50 1.84 22.01
CA HIS A 71 8.89 1.64 22.42
C HIS A 71 9.80 1.22 21.27
N ILE A 72 9.26 0.65 20.19
CA ILE A 72 10.06 0.24 19.02
C ILE A 72 10.50 1.46 18.21
N LYS A 73 9.72 2.56 18.20
CA LYS A 73 9.95 3.75 17.37
C LYS A 73 10.29 3.41 15.92
N ASP A 74 9.55 2.46 15.36
CA ASP A 74 9.78 2.03 13.98
C ASP A 74 9.42 3.16 13.01
N ASN A 75 10.41 3.65 12.26
CA ASN A 75 10.30 4.84 11.43
C ASN A 75 9.67 4.51 10.07
N ALA A 76 8.61 5.24 9.70
CA ALA A 76 7.85 5.00 8.46
C ALA A 76 8.70 5.16 7.19
N LEU A 77 9.60 6.15 7.16
CA LEU A 77 10.49 6.37 6.01
C LEU A 77 11.41 5.16 5.81
N ARG A 78 11.97 4.60 6.88
CA ARG A 78 12.78 3.36 6.84
C ARG A 78 12.00 2.19 6.22
N ILE A 79 10.70 2.11 6.47
CA ILE A 79 9.84 1.06 5.89
C ILE A 79 9.54 1.34 4.42
N CYS A 80 9.44 2.61 4.01
CA CYS A 80 9.24 3.00 2.61
C CYS A 80 10.46 2.75 1.70
N MET A 81 11.68 2.72 2.26
CA MET A 81 12.90 2.40 1.51
C MET A 81 12.80 1.03 0.80
N ASP A 82 13.43 0.89 -0.36
CA ASP A 82 13.44 -0.34 -1.16
C ASP A 82 12.05 -0.94 -1.44
N GLY A 83 11.06 -0.06 -1.64
CA GLY A 83 9.69 -0.45 -1.98
C GLY A 83 9.62 -1.38 -3.19
N ALA A 84 10.39 -1.10 -4.24
CA ALA A 84 10.44 -1.91 -5.46
C ALA A 84 10.92 -3.34 -5.21
N SER A 85 11.65 -3.59 -4.11
CA SER A 85 12.05 -4.94 -3.68
C SER A 85 11.03 -5.60 -2.72
N LYS A 86 10.17 -4.80 -2.08
CA LYS A 86 9.17 -5.24 -1.09
C LYS A 86 7.81 -5.54 -1.72
N PHE A 87 7.30 -4.66 -2.58
CA PHE A 87 6.02 -4.83 -3.28
C PHE A 87 5.90 -6.18 -4.02
N PRO A 88 6.89 -6.64 -4.81
CA PRO A 88 6.83 -7.95 -5.48
C PRO A 88 6.73 -9.12 -4.51
N LYS A 89 7.29 -8.98 -3.30
CA LYS A 89 7.36 -10.05 -2.29
C LYS A 89 6.14 -10.06 -1.38
N PHE A 90 5.58 -8.89 -1.07
CA PHE A 90 4.60 -8.74 0.00
C PHE A 90 3.20 -8.40 -0.48
N ILE A 91 3.05 -7.60 -1.53
CA ILE A 91 1.75 -7.10 -2.01
C ILE A 91 1.31 -7.83 -3.29
N VAL A 92 2.18 -7.88 -4.30
CA VAL A 92 1.89 -8.48 -5.62
C VAL A 92 1.37 -9.92 -5.52
N PRO A 93 1.90 -10.81 -4.66
CA PRO A 93 1.38 -12.17 -4.55
C PRO A 93 -0.07 -12.25 -4.07
N THR A 94 -0.50 -11.32 -3.22
CA THR A 94 -1.91 -11.21 -2.80
C THR A 94 -2.78 -10.76 -3.97
N ILE A 95 -2.31 -9.77 -4.76
CA ILE A 95 -3.04 -9.28 -5.93
C ILE A 95 -3.27 -10.40 -6.95
N MET A 96 -2.20 -11.12 -7.29
CA MET A 96 -2.28 -12.22 -8.26
C MET A 96 -3.22 -13.34 -7.82
N GLU A 97 -3.26 -13.66 -6.53
CA GLU A 97 -4.16 -14.68 -6.00
C GLU A 97 -5.62 -14.20 -5.95
N GLN A 98 -5.85 -12.90 -5.73
CA GLN A 98 -7.19 -12.31 -5.82
C GLN A 98 -7.71 -12.31 -7.27
N PHE A 99 -6.86 -12.01 -8.25
CA PHE A 99 -7.25 -12.12 -9.66
C PHE A 99 -7.68 -13.53 -10.06
N LYS A 100 -6.96 -14.57 -9.59
CA LYS A 100 -7.36 -15.97 -9.84
C LYS A 100 -8.73 -16.32 -9.25
N ARG A 101 -9.17 -15.58 -8.23
CA ARG A 101 -10.48 -15.73 -7.58
C ARG A 101 -11.55 -14.86 -8.22
N GLY A 102 -11.24 -14.14 -9.28
CA GLY A 102 -12.14 -13.19 -9.93
C GLY A 102 -12.35 -11.89 -9.15
N ASN A 103 -11.51 -11.61 -8.14
CA ASN A 103 -11.62 -10.41 -7.32
C ASN A 103 -10.68 -9.31 -7.82
N ASN A 104 -11.11 -8.06 -7.69
CA ASN A 104 -10.24 -6.89 -7.85
C ASN A 104 -9.82 -6.37 -6.45
N PRO A 105 -8.53 -6.48 -6.06
CA PRO A 105 -8.09 -6.19 -4.69
C PRO A 105 -7.94 -4.69 -4.43
N HIS A 106 -9.06 -4.08 -4.01
CA HIS A 106 -9.26 -2.67 -3.70
C HIS A 106 -8.24 -2.06 -2.72
N TYR A 107 -7.91 -2.75 -1.64
CA TYR A 107 -6.99 -2.28 -0.59
C TYR A 107 -5.53 -2.42 -1.01
N CYS A 108 -5.19 -3.43 -1.82
CA CYS A 108 -3.89 -3.50 -2.46
C CYS A 108 -3.70 -2.39 -3.51
N ALA A 109 -4.77 -1.98 -4.22
CA ALA A 109 -4.70 -0.84 -5.12
C ALA A 109 -4.35 0.45 -4.37
N LEU A 110 -4.93 0.66 -3.18
CA LEU A 110 -4.57 1.77 -2.29
C LEU A 110 -3.10 1.71 -1.83
N ALA A 111 -2.59 0.53 -1.47
CA ALA A 111 -1.20 0.35 -1.07
C ALA A 111 -0.22 0.74 -2.20
N ILE A 112 -0.47 0.25 -3.42
CA ILE A 112 0.36 0.58 -4.58
C ILE A 112 0.23 2.06 -4.93
N GLY A 113 -0.98 2.61 -4.94
CA GLY A 113 -1.19 4.03 -5.22
C GLY A 113 -0.50 4.94 -4.21
N ALA A 114 -0.53 4.61 -2.92
CA ALA A 114 0.21 5.33 -1.89
C ALA A 114 1.73 5.31 -2.12
N TRP A 115 2.27 4.16 -2.52
CA TRP A 115 3.69 4.05 -2.83
C TRP A 115 4.06 4.82 -4.11
N ILE A 116 3.25 4.74 -5.16
CA ILE A 116 3.45 5.55 -6.37
C ILE A 116 3.40 7.04 -6.02
N ARG A 117 2.43 7.49 -5.22
CA ARG A 117 2.37 8.88 -4.76
C ARG A 117 3.64 9.27 -3.99
N TYR A 118 4.17 8.40 -3.13
CA TYR A 118 5.43 8.61 -2.42
C TYR A 118 6.63 8.71 -3.37
N LEU A 119 6.69 7.90 -4.43
CA LEU A 119 7.73 7.99 -5.47
C LEU A 119 7.75 9.35 -6.17
N GLY A 120 6.64 10.09 -6.19
CA GLY A 120 6.59 11.45 -6.75
C GLY A 120 7.52 12.48 -6.11
N GLY A 121 8.24 12.12 -5.04
CA GLY A 121 9.43 12.84 -4.57
C GLY A 121 9.14 14.04 -3.68
N TYR A 122 7.88 14.33 -3.37
CA TYR A 122 7.47 15.38 -2.44
C TYR A 122 6.32 14.93 -1.55
N ASP A 123 6.40 15.25 -0.26
CA ASP A 123 5.31 15.00 0.69
C ASP A 123 4.15 15.99 0.51
N GLU A 124 3.12 15.89 1.35
CA GLU A 124 1.94 16.77 1.29
C GLU A 124 2.19 18.17 1.84
N GLN A 125 3.37 18.43 2.41
CA GLN A 125 3.83 19.74 2.83
C GLN A 125 4.87 20.32 1.85
N ASN A 126 5.00 19.74 0.65
CA ASN A 126 5.96 20.11 -0.40
C ASN A 126 7.43 19.97 0.03
N LYS A 127 7.74 19.14 1.03
CA LYS A 127 9.13 18.81 1.36
C LYS A 127 9.64 17.69 0.46
N PRO A 128 10.90 17.76 0.00
CA PRO A 128 11.47 16.73 -0.85
C PRO A 128 11.62 15.41 -0.08
N ILE A 129 11.28 14.32 -0.75
CA ILE A 129 11.47 12.94 -0.30
C ILE A 129 12.71 12.39 -1.01
N ILE A 130 13.70 11.96 -0.23
CA ILE A 130 14.89 11.30 -0.78
C ILE A 130 14.57 9.82 -0.99
N LEU A 131 14.42 9.42 -2.24
CA LEU A 131 14.14 8.03 -2.60
C LEU A 131 15.39 7.16 -2.47
N GLN A 132 15.34 6.25 -1.49
CA GLN A 132 16.34 5.19 -1.33
C GLN A 132 15.74 3.89 -1.87
N ASP A 133 15.84 3.71 -3.18
CA ASP A 133 15.36 2.52 -3.89
C ASP A 133 16.10 2.40 -5.23
N VAL A 134 16.96 1.39 -5.34
CA VAL A 134 17.82 1.18 -6.52
C VAL A 134 16.98 0.94 -7.78
N VAL A 135 16.00 0.05 -7.70
CA VAL A 135 15.18 -0.35 -8.85
C VAL A 135 14.26 0.81 -9.27
N ALA A 136 13.68 1.53 -8.30
CA ALA A 136 12.87 2.69 -8.64
C ALA A 136 13.68 3.79 -9.35
N ASN A 137 14.93 4.01 -8.92
CA ASN A 137 15.84 4.96 -9.54
C ASN A 137 16.28 4.51 -10.95
N GLU A 138 16.61 3.24 -11.14
CA GLU A 138 16.96 2.66 -12.45
C GLU A 138 15.84 2.86 -13.48
N HIS A 139 14.59 2.67 -13.06
CA HIS A 139 13.42 2.86 -13.90
C HIS A 139 12.87 4.30 -13.94
N LYS A 140 13.52 5.26 -13.25
CA LYS A 140 13.10 6.67 -13.17
C LYS A 140 11.64 6.82 -12.72
N LEU A 141 11.22 5.99 -11.77
CA LEU A 141 9.83 5.95 -11.31
C LEU A 141 9.43 7.27 -10.63
N ASP A 142 10.38 8.03 -10.11
CA ASP A 142 10.17 9.37 -9.56
C ASP A 142 9.55 10.33 -10.57
N LYS A 143 10.09 10.33 -11.80
CA LYS A 143 9.58 11.19 -12.88
C LYS A 143 8.20 10.75 -13.32
N LEU A 144 8.01 9.44 -13.50
CA LEU A 144 6.73 8.88 -13.91
C LEU A 144 5.65 9.05 -12.84
N ALA A 145 6.03 9.07 -11.57
CA ALA A 145 5.11 9.24 -10.45
C ALA A 145 4.80 10.70 -10.15
N SER A 146 5.57 11.65 -10.68
CA SER A 146 5.45 13.08 -10.38
C SER A 146 4.09 13.65 -10.79
N LYS A 147 3.66 14.72 -10.11
CA LYS A 147 2.39 15.41 -10.39
C LYS A 147 2.27 15.93 -11.84
N THR A 148 3.39 16.26 -12.47
CA THR A 148 3.41 16.88 -13.82
C THR A 148 3.34 15.86 -14.94
N ILE A 149 3.79 14.62 -14.72
CA ILE A 149 3.83 13.57 -15.74
C ILE A 149 2.78 12.50 -15.47
N LEU A 150 2.71 12.01 -14.23
CA LEU A 150 1.88 10.90 -13.76
C LEU A 150 1.51 9.86 -14.83
N ASP A 151 2.37 8.85 -15.02
CA ASP A 151 2.10 7.69 -15.88
C ASP A 151 2.07 6.39 -15.05
N VAL A 152 0.93 6.15 -14.39
CA VAL A 152 0.72 4.95 -13.55
C VAL A 152 0.82 3.67 -14.37
N LYS A 153 0.36 3.70 -15.63
CA LYS A 153 0.39 2.51 -16.50
C LYS A 153 1.83 2.12 -16.83
N GLN A 154 2.70 3.08 -17.15
CA GLN A 154 4.11 2.80 -17.40
C GLN A 154 4.82 2.29 -16.14
N ILE A 155 4.50 2.84 -14.96
CA ILE A 155 5.04 2.34 -13.68
C ILE A 155 4.63 0.88 -13.45
N LEU A 156 3.34 0.57 -13.60
CA LEU A 156 2.83 -0.79 -13.39
C LEU A 156 3.32 -1.81 -14.44
N ASN A 157 3.88 -1.35 -15.56
CA ASN A 157 4.52 -2.19 -16.56
C ASN A 157 5.98 -2.56 -16.25
N VAL A 158 6.56 -2.06 -15.15
CA VAL A 158 7.87 -2.52 -14.69
C VAL A 158 7.75 -3.95 -14.15
N GLN A 159 7.96 -4.92 -15.02
CA GLN A 159 7.71 -6.35 -14.75
C GLN A 159 8.52 -6.90 -13.59
N GLN A 160 9.75 -6.42 -13.38
CA GLN A 160 10.55 -6.82 -12.22
C GLN A 160 9.86 -6.47 -10.89
N VAL A 161 9.08 -5.39 -10.86
CA VAL A 161 8.39 -4.94 -9.65
C VAL A 161 6.99 -5.56 -9.54
N PHE A 162 6.24 -5.50 -10.64
CA PHE A 162 4.80 -5.72 -10.64
C PHE A 162 4.37 -7.00 -11.37
N GLY A 163 5.30 -7.69 -12.04
CA GLY A 163 4.98 -8.83 -12.89
C GLY A 163 3.98 -8.43 -13.98
N VAL A 164 2.82 -9.09 -14.00
CA VAL A 164 1.78 -8.89 -15.02
C VAL A 164 0.57 -8.08 -14.53
N ILE A 165 0.56 -7.59 -13.28
CA ILE A 165 -0.64 -6.91 -12.74
C ILE A 165 -1.00 -5.64 -13.52
N GLY A 166 -0.02 -4.97 -14.15
CA GLY A 166 -0.27 -3.80 -15.00
C GLY A 166 -1.09 -4.09 -16.26
N GLN A 167 -1.24 -5.37 -16.63
CA GLN A 167 -2.09 -5.81 -17.74
C GLN A 167 -3.57 -5.93 -17.33
N HIS A 168 -3.89 -5.91 -16.03
CA HIS A 168 -5.26 -6.01 -15.54
C HIS A 168 -5.92 -4.63 -15.49
N GLN A 169 -6.62 -4.24 -16.56
CA GLN A 169 -7.14 -2.88 -16.76
C GLN A 169 -7.92 -2.34 -15.55
N GLN A 170 -8.88 -3.10 -15.03
CA GLN A 170 -9.70 -2.68 -13.89
C GLN A 170 -8.87 -2.41 -12.61
N PHE A 171 -7.72 -3.07 -12.45
CA PHE A 171 -6.83 -2.84 -11.30
C PHE A 171 -5.93 -1.63 -11.54
N THR A 172 -5.36 -1.52 -12.75
CA THR A 172 -4.59 -0.34 -13.18
C THR A 172 -5.41 0.95 -13.04
N ASP A 173 -6.68 0.94 -13.45
CA ASP A 173 -7.59 2.08 -13.31
C ASP A 173 -7.82 2.46 -11.84
N ALA A 174 -7.97 1.46 -10.96
CA ALA A 174 -8.14 1.68 -9.54
C ALA A 174 -6.89 2.31 -8.91
N VAL A 175 -5.69 1.82 -9.24
CA VAL A 175 -4.42 2.40 -8.78
C VAL A 175 -4.28 3.84 -9.29
N GLU A 176 -4.56 4.08 -10.57
CA GLU A 176 -4.48 5.42 -11.15
C GLU A 176 -5.40 6.41 -10.45
N ARG A 177 -6.63 5.99 -10.15
CA ARG A 177 -7.59 6.79 -9.42
C ARG A 177 -7.13 7.11 -8.00
N VAL A 178 -6.53 6.16 -7.29
CA VAL A 178 -5.93 6.41 -5.97
C VAL A 178 -4.87 7.51 -6.07
N VAL A 179 -3.93 7.39 -7.00
CA VAL A 179 -2.82 8.35 -7.11
C VAL A 179 -3.33 9.75 -7.46
N LYS A 180 -4.30 9.85 -8.38
CA LYS A 180 -4.96 11.12 -8.73
C LYS A 180 -5.63 11.77 -7.52
N LEU A 181 -6.46 11.02 -6.79
CA LEU A 181 -7.10 11.51 -5.57
C LEU A 181 -6.06 12.00 -4.55
N MET A 182 -4.96 11.28 -4.36
CA MET A 182 -3.91 11.73 -3.42
C MET A 182 -3.23 13.04 -3.86
N TYR A 183 -3.10 13.29 -5.16
CA TYR A 183 -2.58 14.57 -5.67
C TYR A 183 -3.58 15.73 -5.60
N GLU A 184 -4.88 15.42 -5.62
CA GLU A 184 -5.98 16.39 -5.64
C GLU A 184 -6.47 16.77 -4.24
N ILE A 185 -6.74 15.77 -3.41
CA ILE A 185 -7.39 15.94 -2.09
C ILE A 185 -6.55 15.45 -0.91
N GLY A 186 -5.35 14.91 -1.17
CA GLY A 186 -4.44 14.39 -0.16
C GLY A 186 -4.77 12.97 0.31
N SER A 187 -3.80 12.35 0.99
CA SER A 187 -3.79 10.93 1.34
C SER A 187 -4.84 10.60 2.39
N LYS A 188 -5.06 11.50 3.36
CA LYS A 188 -6.05 11.30 4.41
C LYS A 188 -7.48 11.29 3.87
N GLU A 189 -7.84 12.24 3.01
CA GLU A 189 -9.18 12.28 2.42
C GLU A 189 -9.36 11.17 1.37
N THR A 190 -8.31 10.83 0.61
CA THR A 190 -8.32 9.66 -0.28
C THR A 190 -8.58 8.38 0.49
N LEU A 191 -7.91 8.15 1.63
CA LEU A 191 -8.12 6.98 2.49
C LEU A 191 -9.58 6.87 2.97
N LYS A 192 -10.15 7.98 3.47
CA LYS A 192 -11.55 8.01 3.93
C LYS A 192 -12.51 7.68 2.78
N TYR A 193 -12.31 8.32 1.63
CA TYR A 193 -13.10 8.08 0.42
C TYR A 193 -13.03 6.59 0.01
N TRP A 194 -11.83 6.04 -0.08
CA TRP A 194 -11.58 4.70 -0.58
C TRP A 194 -12.15 3.61 0.34
N ILE A 195 -12.06 3.79 1.67
CA ILE A 195 -12.66 2.87 2.65
C ILE A 195 -14.20 2.89 2.56
N ASN A 196 -14.81 4.06 2.33
CA ASN A 196 -16.26 4.19 2.26
C ASN A 196 -16.83 3.69 0.94
N GLU A 197 -16.12 3.89 -0.17
CA GLU A 197 -16.51 3.40 -1.49
C GLU A 197 -16.62 1.86 -1.53
N ASP A 198 -15.70 1.14 -0.86
CA ASP A 198 -15.78 -0.32 -0.75
C ASP A 198 -17.06 -0.79 -0.05
N VAL A 199 -17.60 0.01 0.86
CA VAL A 199 -18.86 -0.31 1.56
C VAL A 199 -20.04 -0.12 0.63
N ILE A 200 -20.06 0.96 -0.16
CA ILE A 200 -21.15 1.30 -1.08
C ILE A 200 -21.24 0.27 -2.20
N ASN A 201 -20.10 -0.15 -2.77
CA ASN A 201 -20.08 -1.10 -3.87
C ASN A 201 -20.38 -2.57 -3.46
N LYS A 202 -20.53 -2.84 -2.15
CA LYS A 202 -20.88 -4.16 -1.59
C LYS A 202 -22.32 -4.26 -1.10
N GLN A 203 -23.11 -3.17 -1.20
CA GLN A 203 -24.56 -3.15 -0.97
C GLN A 203 -25.31 -3.34 -2.27
#